data_AF-A0A930YNT0-F1
#
_entry.id   AF-A0A930YNT0-F1
#
_cell.length_a   1.000
_cell.length_b   1.000
_cell.length_c   1.000
_cell.angle_alpha   90.00
_cell.angle_beta   90.00
_cell.angle_gamma   90.00
#
_symmetry.space_group_name_H-M   'P 1'
#
loop_
_entity.id
_entity.type
_entity.pdbx_description
1 polymer ?
#
loop_
_entity_poly.entity_id
_entity_poly.type
_entity_poly.pdbx_seq_one_letter_code
_entity_poly.pdbx_strand_id
1 'polypeptide(L)'
;PVPVEITYGLERIAMYAQGVDSVFDLVWSYLPDGTPMTYGEVFLENEREFSTYNFEVANVELMREKFDEYEVECHSCLERKLPLPAYDCVMKCSHAFNLLDSRGALSAVERANYILRVRTVAKACCESYLSEVAAKKDDNNQNDAQKKEVA
;
A
#
# COMPACT_ATOMS: atom_id res chain seq x y z
N PRO A 1 22.50 0.51 -6.45
CA PRO A 1 21.99 0.72 -7.82
C PRO A 1 20.94 1.84 -7.78
N VAL A 2 20.77 2.62 -8.85
CA VAL A 2 19.69 3.63 -8.92
C VAL A 2 18.43 2.93 -9.45
N PRO A 3 17.34 2.82 -8.67
CA PRO A 3 16.11 2.20 -9.14
C PRO A 3 15.36 3.12 -10.11
N VAL A 4 14.60 2.53 -11.04
CA VAL A 4 13.64 3.23 -11.91
C VAL A 4 12.26 2.61 -11.67
N GLU A 5 11.28 3.45 -11.37
CA GLU A 5 9.87 3.07 -11.24
C GLU A 5 9.09 3.69 -12.41
N ILE A 6 8.27 2.87 -13.09
CA ILE A 6 7.37 3.31 -14.17
C ILE A 6 5.95 2.95 -13.75
N THR A 7 5.10 3.98 -13.56
CA THR A 7 3.73 3.83 -13.07
C THR A 7 2.73 4.18 -14.16
N TYR A 8 1.84 3.24 -14.50
CA TYR A 8 0.82 3.40 -15.54
C TYR A 8 -0.55 3.66 -14.92
N GLY A 9 -1.25 4.69 -15.40
CA GLY A 9 -2.68 4.87 -15.13
C GLY A 9 -3.51 3.99 -16.07
N LEU A 10 -3.81 2.76 -15.65
CA LEU A 10 -4.42 1.73 -16.49
C LEU A 10 -5.78 2.18 -17.05
N GLU A 11 -6.63 2.78 -16.22
CA GLU A 11 -7.95 3.28 -16.59
C GLU A 11 -7.85 4.32 -17.70
N ARG A 12 -6.93 5.28 -17.57
CA ARG A 12 -6.74 6.34 -18.56
C ARG A 12 -6.21 5.80 -19.89
N ILE A 13 -5.26 4.86 -19.84
CA ILE A 13 -4.75 4.20 -21.05
C ILE A 13 -5.87 3.44 -21.75
N ALA A 14 -6.66 2.69 -20.99
CA ALA A 14 -7.77 1.91 -21.52
C ALA A 14 -8.89 2.79 -22.08
N MET A 15 -9.22 3.91 -21.42
CA MET A 15 -10.16 4.91 -21.95
C MET A 15 -9.70 5.44 -23.31
N TYR A 16 -8.43 5.80 -23.43
CA TYR A 16 -7.86 6.26 -24.71
C TYR A 16 -7.90 5.16 -25.78
N ALA A 17 -7.56 3.92 -25.41
CA ALA A 17 -7.58 2.79 -26.33
C ALA A 17 -9.00 2.40 -26.80
N GLN A 18 -10.00 2.54 -25.94
CA GLN A 18 -11.40 2.23 -26.24
C GLN A 18 -12.19 3.42 -26.79
N GLY A 19 -11.62 4.64 -26.76
CA GLY A 19 -12.27 5.86 -27.26
C GLY A 19 -13.46 6.32 -26.41
N VAL A 20 -13.38 6.14 -25.08
CA VAL A 20 -14.44 6.55 -24.13
C VAL A 20 -13.99 7.73 -23.27
N ASP A 21 -14.92 8.63 -22.95
CA ASP A 21 -14.64 9.87 -22.19
C ASP A 21 -14.81 9.71 -20.67
N SER A 22 -15.49 8.64 -20.23
CA SER A 22 -15.69 8.31 -18.82
C SER A 22 -15.07 6.96 -18.49
N VAL A 23 -14.43 6.87 -17.31
CA VAL A 23 -13.91 5.58 -16.81
C VAL A 23 -15.03 4.58 -16.61
N PHE A 24 -16.23 5.02 -16.25
CA PHE A 24 -17.36 4.12 -15.98
C PHE A 24 -17.93 3.46 -17.24
N ASP A 25 -17.65 4.03 -18.42
CA ASP A 25 -18.08 3.48 -19.72
C ASP A 25 -17.07 2.48 -20.31
N LEU A 26 -15.90 2.32 -19.67
CA LEU A 26 -14.86 1.39 -20.08
C LEU A 26 -15.37 -0.04 -20.00
N VAL A 27 -15.21 -0.82 -21.08
CA VAL A 27 -15.51 -2.26 -21.07
C VAL A 27 -14.42 -2.98 -20.28
N TRP A 28 -14.79 -3.51 -19.11
CA TRP A 28 -13.90 -4.24 -18.20
C TRP A 28 -13.66 -5.67 -18.70
N SER A 29 -14.72 -6.34 -19.11
CA SER A 29 -14.67 -7.71 -19.65
C SER A 29 -15.91 -8.01 -20.49
N TYR A 30 -15.88 -9.12 -21.23
CA TYR A 30 -17.06 -9.67 -21.90
C TYR A 30 -17.54 -10.92 -21.15
N LEU A 31 -18.84 -10.99 -20.90
CA LEU A 31 -19.49 -12.17 -20.34
C LEU A 31 -19.50 -13.34 -21.34
N PRO A 32 -19.78 -14.58 -20.92
CA PRO A 32 -19.75 -15.75 -21.82
C PRO A 32 -20.68 -15.66 -23.03
N ASP A 33 -21.75 -14.85 -22.94
CA ASP A 33 -22.71 -14.60 -24.02
C ASP A 33 -22.29 -13.45 -24.96
N GLY A 34 -21.13 -12.84 -24.72
CA GLY A 34 -20.60 -11.72 -25.49
C GLY A 34 -21.08 -10.34 -25.02
N THR A 35 -21.89 -10.27 -23.96
CA THR A 35 -22.36 -8.99 -23.41
C THR A 35 -21.18 -8.25 -22.74
N PRO A 36 -20.93 -6.96 -23.05
CA PRO A 36 -19.90 -6.19 -22.37
C PRO A 36 -20.31 -5.89 -20.94
N MET A 37 -19.41 -6.12 -19.99
CA MET A 37 -19.49 -5.63 -18.62
C MET A 37 -18.57 -4.43 -18.48
N THR A 38 -19.12 -3.32 -18.02
CA THR A 38 -18.44 -2.02 -17.88
C THR A 38 -17.77 -1.88 -16.52
N TYR A 39 -16.77 -0.99 -16.43
CA TYR A 39 -16.15 -0.60 -15.16
C TYR A 39 -17.18 -0.03 -14.20
N GLY A 40 -18.18 0.73 -14.71
CA GLY A 40 -19.27 1.27 -13.91
C GLY A 40 -20.08 0.19 -13.21
N GLU A 41 -20.42 -0.90 -13.90
CA GLU A 41 -21.15 -2.02 -13.29
C GLU A 41 -20.37 -2.71 -12.17
N VAL A 42 -19.03 -2.65 -12.20
CA VAL A 42 -18.16 -3.27 -11.19
C VAL A 42 -17.88 -2.33 -10.02
N PHE A 43 -17.57 -1.06 -10.29
CA PHE A 43 -16.96 -0.15 -9.31
C PHE A 43 -17.76 1.10 -9.00
N LEU A 44 -18.81 1.45 -9.74
CA LEU A 44 -19.54 2.70 -9.48
C LEU A 44 -20.12 2.75 -8.07
N GLU A 45 -20.69 1.63 -7.60
CA GLU A 45 -21.25 1.57 -6.25
C GLU A 45 -20.15 1.55 -5.19
N ASN A 46 -19.04 0.86 -5.45
CA ASN A 46 -17.86 0.89 -4.58
C ASN A 46 -17.35 2.33 -4.40
N GLU A 47 -17.21 3.10 -5.48
CA GLU A 47 -16.76 4.50 -5.44
C GLU A 47 -17.72 5.39 -4.63
N ARG A 48 -19.04 5.17 -4.75
CA ARG A 48 -20.05 5.91 -3.97
C ARG A 48 -19.96 5.60 -2.49
N GLU A 49 -19.94 4.31 -2.13
CA GLU A 49 -19.89 3.88 -0.73
C GLU A 49 -18.57 4.28 -0.07
N PHE A 50 -17.43 4.04 -0.72
CA PHE A 50 -16.13 4.41 -0.17
C PHE A 50 -15.93 5.93 -0.11
N SER A 51 -16.44 6.71 -1.06
CA SER A 51 -16.42 8.17 -0.94
C SER A 51 -17.22 8.62 0.29
N THR A 52 -18.44 8.12 0.45
CA THR A 52 -19.28 8.43 1.62
C THR A 52 -18.58 8.02 2.92
N TYR A 53 -17.98 6.83 2.95
CA TYR A 53 -17.22 6.37 4.11
C TYR A 53 -16.02 7.28 4.41
N ASN A 54 -15.15 7.51 3.42
CA ASN A 54 -13.90 8.24 3.58
C ASN A 54 -14.10 9.71 3.94
N PHE A 55 -15.16 10.35 3.47
CA PHE A 55 -15.40 11.78 3.67
C PHE A 55 -16.42 12.09 4.76
N GLU A 56 -17.31 11.16 5.12
CA GLU A 56 -18.45 11.46 5.98
C GLU A 56 -18.56 10.49 7.18
N VAL A 57 -18.45 9.18 6.95
CA VAL A 57 -18.84 8.17 7.95
C VAL A 57 -17.68 7.62 8.79
N ALA A 58 -16.46 7.58 8.25
CA ALA A 58 -15.33 6.93 8.93
C ALA A 58 -15.13 7.52 10.34
N ASN A 59 -15.07 6.63 11.33
CA ASN A 59 -14.91 7.01 12.74
C ASN A 59 -13.47 7.46 12.98
N VAL A 60 -13.31 8.77 13.19
CA VAL A 60 -12.02 9.43 13.40
C VAL A 60 -11.28 8.88 14.61
N GLU A 61 -11.96 8.68 15.74
CA GLU A 61 -11.31 8.22 16.97
C GLU A 61 -10.75 6.80 16.78
N LEU A 62 -11.57 5.90 16.23
CA LEU A 62 -11.15 4.54 15.92
C LEU A 62 -9.96 4.51 14.94
N MET A 63 -9.92 5.40 13.95
CA MET A 63 -8.78 5.45 13.01
C MET A 63 -7.50 5.98 13.68
N ARG A 64 -7.61 6.88 14.66
CA ARG A 64 -6.45 7.32 15.46
C ARG A 64 -5.93 6.19 16.34
N GLU A 65 -6.82 5.50 17.05
CA GLU A 65 -6.47 4.32 17.85
C GLU A 65 -5.79 3.25 17.00
N LYS A 66 -6.37 2.89 15.85
CA LYS A 66 -5.78 1.92 14.91
C LYS A 66 -4.40 2.34 14.43
N PHE A 67 -4.19 3.63 14.11
CA PHE A 67 -2.88 4.12 13.72
C PHE A 67 -1.84 3.83 14.81
N ASP A 68 -2.17 4.18 16.06
CA ASP A 68 -1.28 4.02 17.21
C ASP A 68 -1.04 2.53 17.52
N GLU A 69 -2.07 1.69 17.46
CA GLU A 69 -1.94 0.23 17.63
C GLU A 69 -1.03 -0.42 16.58
N TYR A 70 -1.20 -0.04 15.30
CA TYR A 70 -0.34 -0.56 14.23
C TYR A 70 1.10 -0.07 14.35
N GLU A 71 1.33 1.15 14.84
CA GLU A 71 2.69 1.65 15.10
C GLU A 71 3.35 0.84 16.23
N VAL A 72 2.63 0.58 17.32
CA VAL A 72 3.12 -0.28 18.43
C VAL A 72 3.43 -1.69 17.93
N GLU A 73 2.55 -2.29 17.14
CA GLU A 73 2.79 -3.64 16.60
C GLU A 73 3.95 -3.68 15.60
N CYS A 74 4.15 -2.61 14.83
CA CYS A 74 5.33 -2.44 13.99
C CYS A 74 6.62 -2.50 14.82
N HIS A 75 6.68 -1.76 15.93
CA HIS A 75 7.82 -1.77 16.84
C HIS A 75 8.04 -3.15 17.47
N SER A 76 6.96 -3.80 17.92
CA SER A 76 6.96 -5.17 18.44
C SER A 76 7.57 -6.17 17.44
N CYS A 77 7.21 -6.07 16.15
CA CYS A 77 7.81 -6.90 15.09
C CYS A 77 9.30 -6.59 14.87
N LEU A 78 9.68 -5.32 14.89
CA LEU A 78 11.07 -4.89 14.69
C LEU A 78 12.00 -5.35 15.82
N GLU A 79 11.55 -5.31 17.08
CA GLU A 79 12.29 -5.85 18.23
C GLU A 79 12.61 -7.34 18.07
N ARG A 80 11.71 -8.08 17.40
CA ARG A 80 11.87 -9.51 17.11
C ARG A 80 12.57 -9.78 15.78
N LYS A 81 13.10 -8.74 15.11
CA LYS A 81 13.82 -8.86 13.83
C LYS A 81 12.93 -9.45 12.71
N LEU A 82 11.65 -9.09 12.70
CA LEU A 82 10.67 -9.51 11.70
C LEU A 82 10.26 -8.32 10.81
N PRO A 83 11.11 -7.89 9.85
CA PRO A 83 10.87 -6.67 9.08
C PRO A 83 9.70 -6.77 8.09
N LEU A 84 9.38 -7.96 7.59
CA LEU A 84 8.27 -8.16 6.64
C LEU A 84 6.89 -7.89 7.30
N PRO A 85 6.51 -8.53 8.42
CA PRO A 85 5.26 -8.20 9.10
C PRO A 85 5.27 -6.80 9.73
N ALA A 86 6.45 -6.28 10.12
CA ALA A 86 6.56 -4.88 10.53
C ALA A 86 6.14 -3.93 9.39
N TYR A 87 6.57 -4.20 8.16
CA TYR A 87 6.22 -3.37 7.00
C TYR A 87 4.72 -3.42 6.65
N ASP A 88 4.04 -4.54 6.87
CA ASP A 88 2.57 -4.59 6.75
C ASP A 88 1.88 -3.62 7.72
N CYS A 89 2.43 -3.45 8.93
CA CYS A 89 1.92 -2.47 9.90
C CYS A 89 2.13 -1.03 9.40
N VAL A 90 3.25 -0.73 8.75
CA VAL A 90 3.49 0.58 8.11
C VAL A 90 2.42 0.89 7.06
N MET A 91 2.06 -0.09 6.23
CA MET A 91 1.00 0.08 5.23
C MET A 91 -0.35 0.37 5.88
N LYS A 92 -0.67 -0.31 6.99
CA LYS A 92 -1.90 -0.07 7.76
C LYS A 92 -1.90 1.31 8.43
N CYS A 93 -0.79 1.74 9.01
CA CYS A 93 -0.62 3.11 9.53
C CYS A 93 -0.87 4.14 8.41
N SER A 94 -0.24 3.96 7.24
CA SER A 94 -0.41 4.88 6.10
C SER A 94 -1.86 4.93 5.63
N HIS A 95 -2.58 3.80 5.61
CA HIS A 95 -3.98 3.77 5.22
C HIS A 95 -4.88 4.46 6.26
N ALA A 96 -4.69 4.18 7.56
CA ALA A 96 -5.42 4.86 8.63
C ALA A 96 -5.19 6.38 8.60
N PHE A 97 -3.95 6.81 8.35
CA PHE A 97 -3.61 8.21 8.13
C PHE A 97 -4.38 8.82 6.95
N ASN A 98 -4.43 8.14 5.80
CA ASN A 98 -5.15 8.65 4.62
C ASN A 98 -6.65 8.82 4.92
N LEU A 99 -7.27 7.92 5.67
CA LEU A 99 -8.67 8.05 6.11
C LEU A 99 -8.86 9.24 7.06
N LEU A 100 -7.94 9.46 7.99
CA LEU A 100 -7.98 10.63 8.88
C LEU A 100 -7.85 11.95 8.08
N ASP A 101 -6.99 11.95 7.07
CA ASP A 101 -6.76 13.11 6.21
C ASP A 101 -7.97 13.39 5.30
N SER A 102 -8.55 12.35 4.67
CA SER A 102 -9.77 12.49 3.86
C SER A 102 -10.96 12.95 4.69
N ARG A 103 -11.06 12.52 5.95
CA ARG A 103 -12.07 13.01 6.88
C ARG A 103 -11.86 14.47 7.28
N GLY A 104 -10.75 15.11 6.92
CA GLY A 104 -10.43 16.47 7.35
C GLY A 104 -10.18 16.59 8.85
N ALA A 105 -9.84 15.47 9.50
CA ALA A 105 -9.69 15.40 10.95
C ALA A 105 -8.33 15.87 11.45
N LEU A 106 -7.38 16.12 10.54
CA LEU A 106 -5.99 16.49 10.85
C LEU A 106 -5.73 17.96 10.50
N SER A 107 -5.21 18.70 11.47
CA SER A 107 -4.57 20.00 11.21
C SER A 107 -3.28 19.82 10.38
N ALA A 108 -2.76 20.91 9.81
CA ALA A 108 -1.50 20.86 9.07
C ALA A 108 -0.32 20.35 9.92
N VAL A 109 -0.31 20.70 11.21
CA VAL A 109 0.72 20.26 12.16
C VAL A 109 0.58 18.77 12.46
N GLU A 110 -0.64 18.28 12.71
CA GLU A 110 -0.88 16.85 12.91
C GLU A 110 -0.51 16.04 11.67
N ARG A 111 -0.92 16.49 10.46
CA ARG A 111 -0.58 15.82 9.20
C ARG A 111 0.93 15.64 9.07
N ALA A 112 1.71 16.69 9.34
CA ALA A 112 3.17 16.62 9.31
C ALA A 112 3.74 15.61 10.32
N ASN A 113 3.16 15.54 11.53
CA ASN A 113 3.54 14.57 12.56
C ASN A 113 3.24 13.13 12.13
N TYR A 114 2.04 12.84 11.63
CA TYR A 114 1.67 11.51 11.13
C TYR A 114 2.60 11.05 9.99
N ILE A 115 2.91 11.94 9.04
CA ILE A 115 3.87 11.64 7.95
C ILE A 115 5.26 11.30 8.52
N LEU A 116 5.73 12.05 9.52
CA LEU A 116 7.01 11.77 10.17
C LEU A 116 7.03 10.42 10.89
N ARG A 117 5.95 10.08 11.59
CA ARG A 117 5.77 8.79 12.27
C ARG A 117 5.83 7.62 11.28
N VAL A 118 5.01 7.64 10.22
CA VAL A 118 5.03 6.61 9.15
C VAL A 118 6.42 6.49 8.53
N ARG A 119 7.07 7.62 8.20
CA ARG A 119 8.42 7.62 7.64
C ARG A 119 9.45 6.98 8.57
N THR A 120 9.33 7.22 9.88
CA THR A 120 10.26 6.71 10.89
C THR A 120 10.18 5.18 10.97
N VAL A 121 8.97 4.62 11.08
CA VAL A 121 8.79 3.16 11.11
C VAL A 121 9.15 2.51 9.78
N ALA A 122 8.82 3.13 8.63
CA ALA A 122 9.23 2.63 7.32
C ALA A 122 10.76 2.52 7.19
N LYS A 123 11.49 3.55 7.66
CA LYS A 123 12.96 3.55 7.67
C LYS A 123 13.50 2.41 8.54
N ALA A 124 12.96 2.22 9.74
CA ALA A 124 13.38 1.14 10.64
C ALA A 124 13.12 -0.24 10.02
N CYS A 125 11.99 -0.44 9.33
CA CYS A 125 11.71 -1.66 8.55
C CYS A 125 12.77 -1.88 7.47
N CYS A 126 13.17 -0.85 6.72
CA CYS A 126 14.22 -0.96 5.71
C CYS A 126 15.58 -1.33 6.32
N GLU A 127 15.98 -0.68 7.41
CA GLU A 127 17.24 -0.98 8.12
C GLU A 127 17.27 -2.42 8.64
N SER A 128 16.16 -2.88 9.23
CA SER A 128 16.00 -4.26 9.67
C SER A 128 15.98 -5.25 8.50
N TYR A 129 15.30 -4.93 7.39
CA TYR A 129 15.28 -5.77 6.19
C TYR A 129 16.68 -5.99 5.61
N LEU A 130 17.48 -4.92 5.50
CA LEU A 130 18.86 -5.03 5.02
C LEU A 130 19.69 -5.95 5.91
N SER A 131 19.52 -5.82 7.22
CA SER A 131 20.29 -6.59 8.22
C SER A 131 19.86 -8.05 8.32
N GLU A 132 18.55 -8.34 8.21
CA GLU A 132 17.99 -9.64 8.61
C GLU A 132 17.52 -10.49 7.43
N VAL A 133 17.19 -9.87 6.28
CA VAL A 133 16.65 -10.56 5.10
C VAL A 133 17.64 -10.50 3.94
N ALA A 134 18.10 -9.30 3.57
CA ALA A 134 19.02 -9.14 2.45
C ALA A 134 20.40 -9.77 2.76
N ALA A 135 20.99 -9.47 3.93
CA ALA A 135 22.28 -10.02 4.32
C ALA A 135 22.29 -11.57 4.37
N LYS A 136 21.24 -12.19 4.92
CA LYS A 136 21.12 -13.67 4.95
C LYS A 136 21.04 -14.28 3.55
N LYS A 137 20.47 -13.56 2.59
CA LYS A 137 20.37 -14.02 1.19
C LYS A 137 21.75 -14.03 0.53
N ASP A 138 22.59 -13.04 0.83
CA ASP A 138 23.94 -12.95 0.29
C ASP A 138 24.84 -14.06 0.87
N ASP A 139 24.75 -14.34 2.17
CA ASP A 139 25.50 -15.42 2.81
C ASP A 139 25.12 -16.81 2.27
N ASN A 140 23.82 -17.07 2.07
CA ASN A 140 23.35 -18.33 1.51
C ASN A 140 23.79 -18.51 0.04
N ASN A 141 23.73 -17.44 -0.76
CA ASN A 141 24.18 -17.48 -2.15
C ASN A 141 25.69 -17.72 -2.29
N GLN A 142 26.51 -17.15 -1.41
CA GLN A 142 27.97 -17.40 -1.40
C GLN A 142 28.29 -18.85 -1.01
N ASN A 143 27.61 -19.39 0.01
CA ASN A 143 27.79 -20.77 0.45
C ASN A 143 27.39 -21.79 -0.64
N ASP A 144 26.34 -21.51 -1.41
CA ASP A 144 25.92 -22.37 -2.52
C ASP A 144 26.82 -22.26 -3.75
N ALA A 145 27.41 -21.09 -4.01
CA ALA A 145 28.42 -20.91 -5.06
C ALA A 145 29.72 -21.66 -4.73
N GLN A 146 30.20 -21.57 -3.48
CA GLN A 146 31.39 -22.28 -3.03
C GLN A 146 31.22 -23.81 -3.11
N LYS A 147 30.04 -24.34 -2.80
CA LYS A 147 29.75 -25.79 -2.93
C LYS A 147 29.75 -26.29 -4.38
N LYS A 148 29.43 -25.44 -5.35
CA LYS A 148 29.44 -25.79 -6.77
C LYS A 148 30.83 -25.75 -7.41
N GLU A 149 31.78 -24.97 -6.86
CA GLU A 149 33.16 -24.93 -7.35
C GLU A 149 34.03 -26.09 -6.84
N VAL A 150 33.60 -26.77 -5.77
CA VAL A 150 34.33 -27.87 -5.13
C VAL A 150 33.80 -29.26 -5.57
N ALA A 151 32.74 -29.31 -6.38
CA ALA A 151 32.16 -30.52 -6.95
C ALA A 151 32.48 -30.64 -8.45
#